data_AF-R7UVQ9-F1
#
_entry.id   AF-R7UVQ9-F1
#
_cell.length_a   1.000
_cell.length_b   1.000
_cell.length_c   1.000
_cell.angle_alpha   90.00
_cell.angle_beta   90.00
_cell.angle_gamma   90.00
#
_symmetry.space_group_name_H-M   'P 1'
#
loop_
_entity.id
_entity.type
_entity.pdbx_description
1 polymer ?
#
loop_
_entity_poly.entity_id
_entity_poly.type
_entity_poly.pdbx_seq_one_letter_code
_entity_poly.pdbx_strand_id
1 'polypeptide(L)'
;FSVKACNDAHIALSSNPGFTAEHTYEIVLGGASNKKSFIRNETLSASLVSKDTPGILSCDEYREFWISWEHDMIEVGTGTDTGRDMFMNYAGTSLFPIHGLAVSTGWGAEGDWELNLKITFETVDSYTYTQNWVSVVDQDHIVMKVQACADAHIIFSETEDEISDNVYEVIIGGWDNTKSAIRDSADSADIATEAFTPNITDCQEKRPFWISWEDGMLRAGEGNIRDEKVLLEWRDPEPLSIGLGSISTGFGSEGIWQFD
;
A
#
# COMPACT_ATOMS: atom_id res chain seq x y z
N PHE A 1 11.48 -2.63 5.10
CA PHE A 1 11.28 -3.17 3.74
C PHE A 1 12.35 -4.19 3.46
N SER A 2 12.14 -5.07 2.50
CA SER A 2 13.16 -5.99 2.01
C SER A 2 13.41 -5.76 0.52
N VAL A 3 14.63 -6.04 0.06
CA VAL A 3 14.96 -5.97 -1.37
C VAL A 3 15.97 -7.06 -1.73
N LYS A 4 15.73 -7.72 -2.87
CA LYS A 4 16.65 -8.65 -3.52
C LYS A 4 17.09 -8.03 -4.84
N ALA A 5 18.33 -7.58 -4.93
CA ALA A 5 18.90 -6.92 -6.10
C ALA A 5 20.44 -7.06 -6.08
N CYS A 6 21.08 -7.08 -7.24
CA CYS A 6 22.54 -7.19 -7.29
C CYS A 6 23.28 -5.92 -6.84
N ASN A 7 22.68 -4.75 -7.08
CA ASN A 7 23.24 -3.42 -6.85
C ASN A 7 22.15 -2.35 -7.03
N ASP A 8 22.49 -1.11 -6.64
CA ASP A 8 21.77 0.11 -7.00
C ASP A 8 20.26 0.05 -6.68
N ALA A 9 19.91 -0.20 -5.42
CA ALA A 9 18.53 -0.09 -4.94
C ALA A 9 18.27 1.37 -4.49
N HIS A 10 17.37 2.07 -5.19
CA HIS A 10 17.05 3.48 -4.97
C HIS A 10 15.70 3.61 -4.25
N ILE A 11 15.66 4.47 -3.24
CA ILE A 11 14.46 4.85 -2.51
C ILE A 11 14.37 6.37 -2.53
N ALA A 12 13.29 6.90 -3.10
CA ALA A 12 13.01 8.32 -3.14
C ALA A 12 11.94 8.68 -2.11
N LEU A 13 12.24 9.61 -1.21
CA LEU A 13 11.31 10.21 -0.26
C LEU A 13 11.04 11.65 -0.68
N SER A 14 9.86 11.92 -1.24
CA SER A 14 9.53 13.21 -1.86
C SER A 14 8.42 13.95 -1.10
N SER A 15 8.50 15.27 -1.09
CA SER A 15 7.38 16.12 -0.65
C SER A 15 6.28 16.25 -1.70
N ASN A 16 6.52 15.84 -2.95
CA ASN A 16 5.54 15.88 -4.02
C ASN A 16 5.53 14.54 -4.77
N PRO A 17 4.60 13.62 -4.45
CA PRO A 17 4.50 12.33 -5.12
C PRO A 17 4.53 12.44 -6.65
N GLY A 18 5.28 11.55 -7.32
CA GLY A 18 5.46 11.58 -8.78
C GLY A 18 6.56 12.54 -9.28
N PHE A 19 7.13 13.38 -8.42
CA PHE A 19 8.24 14.28 -8.75
C PHE A 19 9.47 13.98 -7.88
N THR A 20 10.58 13.55 -8.50
CA THR A 20 11.83 13.20 -7.79
C THR A 20 12.98 14.17 -8.03
N ALA A 21 12.78 15.15 -8.91
CA ALA A 21 13.80 16.10 -9.34
C ALA A 21 14.05 17.25 -8.35
N GLU A 22 13.11 17.51 -7.44
CA GLU A 22 13.20 18.56 -6.43
C GLU A 22 12.58 18.05 -5.11
N HIS A 23 12.98 18.65 -3.98
CA HIS A 23 12.42 18.36 -2.64
C HIS A 23 12.28 16.86 -2.33
N THR A 24 13.31 16.11 -2.71
CA THR A 24 13.36 14.65 -2.59
C THR A 24 14.65 14.25 -1.90
N TYR A 25 14.60 13.30 -1.00
CA TYR A 25 15.78 12.60 -0.49
C TYR A 25 15.90 11.25 -1.19
N GLU A 26 17.04 11.01 -1.82
CA GLU A 26 17.34 9.73 -2.45
C GLU A 26 18.27 8.92 -1.53
N ILE A 27 17.81 7.76 -1.08
CA ILE A 27 18.62 6.75 -0.40
C ILE A 27 19.00 5.72 -1.46
N VAL A 28 20.31 5.48 -1.62
CA VAL A 28 20.81 4.45 -2.54
C VAL A 28 21.55 3.39 -1.73
N LEU A 29 21.10 2.14 -1.83
CA LEU A 29 21.75 0.98 -1.25
C LEU A 29 22.51 0.23 -2.34
N GLY A 30 23.71 -0.27 -2.02
CA GLY A 30 24.50 -1.05 -2.96
C GLY A 30 24.88 -0.29 -4.24
N GLY A 31 25.06 1.01 -4.14
CA GLY A 31 25.61 1.84 -5.20
C GLY A 31 27.08 1.55 -5.51
N ALA A 32 27.58 2.11 -6.61
CA ALA A 32 28.95 1.91 -7.09
C ALA A 32 29.29 0.42 -7.26
N SER A 33 28.39 -0.34 -7.88
CA SER A 33 28.46 -1.80 -8.04
C SER A 33 28.47 -2.52 -6.68
N ASN A 34 27.49 -2.24 -5.84
CA ASN A 34 27.29 -2.85 -4.52
C ASN A 34 28.45 -2.63 -3.53
N LYS A 35 29.06 -1.45 -3.57
CA LYS A 35 30.21 -1.10 -2.72
C LYS A 35 29.90 -0.01 -1.70
N LYS A 36 28.94 0.85 -2.00
CA LYS A 36 28.65 2.05 -1.22
C LYS A 36 27.14 2.26 -1.10
N SER A 37 26.75 2.97 -0.06
CA SER A 37 25.41 3.51 0.08
C SER A 37 25.48 5.03 0.17
N PHE A 38 24.42 5.69 -0.27
CA PHE A 38 24.35 7.14 -0.35
C PHE A 38 23.04 7.68 0.22
N ILE A 39 23.09 8.90 0.76
CA ILE A 39 21.92 9.78 0.91
C ILE A 39 22.20 11.00 0.05
N ARG A 40 21.24 11.43 -0.77
CA ARG A 40 21.36 12.57 -1.69
C ARG A 40 20.14 13.49 -1.59
N ASN A 41 20.33 14.76 -1.97
CA ASN A 41 19.23 15.69 -2.24
C ASN A 41 18.89 15.58 -3.72
N GLU A 42 17.69 15.16 -4.08
CA GLU A 42 17.26 14.95 -5.47
C GLU A 42 17.95 13.74 -6.11
N THR A 43 17.24 13.08 -7.03
CA THR A 43 17.78 11.92 -7.74
C THR A 43 18.99 12.29 -8.57
N LEU A 44 20.05 11.46 -8.51
CA LEU A 44 21.30 11.60 -9.30
C LEU A 44 22.18 12.82 -8.96
N SER A 45 21.94 13.49 -7.85
CA SER A 45 22.76 14.64 -7.43
C SER A 45 24.06 14.23 -6.69
N ALA A 46 24.79 15.22 -6.16
CA ALA A 46 25.90 14.97 -5.26
C ALA A 46 25.41 14.36 -3.93
N SER A 47 26.16 13.38 -3.40
CA SER A 47 25.77 12.70 -2.17
C SER A 47 26.04 13.56 -0.93
N LEU A 48 25.02 13.71 -0.09
CA LEU A 48 25.11 14.32 1.25
C LEU A 48 25.87 13.40 2.20
N VAL A 49 25.60 12.10 2.08
CA VAL A 49 26.23 11.04 2.86
C VAL A 49 26.74 9.98 1.90
N SER A 50 27.95 9.46 2.17
CA SER A 50 28.48 8.28 1.49
C SER A 50 29.10 7.35 2.52
N LYS A 51 28.70 6.07 2.47
CA LYS A 51 29.20 5.04 3.36
C LYS A 51 29.69 3.85 2.55
N ASP A 52 30.82 3.26 2.95
CA ASP A 52 31.27 1.99 2.40
C ASP A 52 30.42 0.85 2.97
N THR A 53 29.76 0.11 2.09
CA THR A 53 28.78 -0.95 2.38
C THR A 53 28.96 -2.10 1.37
N PRO A 54 30.15 -2.71 1.29
CA PRO A 54 30.43 -3.72 0.29
C PRO A 54 29.55 -4.95 0.46
N GLY A 55 28.87 -5.33 -0.63
CA GLY A 55 27.97 -6.48 -0.66
C GLY A 55 26.79 -6.30 0.27
N ILE A 56 26.22 -5.09 0.40
CA ILE A 56 25.04 -4.84 1.24
C ILE A 56 23.76 -5.43 0.63
N LEU A 57 23.66 -5.44 -0.70
CA LEU A 57 22.59 -6.12 -1.44
C LEU A 57 23.01 -7.53 -1.91
N SER A 58 22.04 -8.36 -2.30
CA SER A 58 22.25 -9.71 -2.83
C SER A 58 21.34 -9.99 -4.02
N CYS A 59 21.88 -10.65 -5.05
CA CYS A 59 21.10 -11.14 -6.18
C CYS A 59 20.22 -12.35 -5.81
N ASP A 60 20.57 -13.06 -4.74
CA ASP A 60 20.04 -14.40 -4.45
C ASP A 60 19.04 -14.42 -3.29
N GLU A 61 19.03 -13.38 -2.44
CA GLU A 61 18.21 -13.33 -1.23
C GLU A 61 17.68 -11.92 -0.96
N TYR A 62 16.50 -11.84 -0.37
CA TYR A 62 15.99 -10.60 0.20
C TYR A 62 16.84 -10.19 1.39
N ARG A 63 17.13 -8.89 1.47
CA ARG A 63 17.79 -8.28 2.61
C ARG A 63 16.95 -7.14 3.15
N GLU A 64 16.91 -7.06 4.47
CA GLU A 64 16.02 -6.18 5.19
C GLU A 64 16.71 -4.88 5.57
N PHE A 65 15.96 -3.80 5.42
CA PHE A 65 16.41 -2.45 5.72
C PHE A 65 15.26 -1.64 6.31
N TRP A 66 15.64 -0.61 7.06
CA TRP A 66 14.74 0.40 7.57
C TRP A 66 15.28 1.80 7.24
N ILE A 67 14.36 2.74 7.02
CA ILE A 67 14.64 4.17 6.88
C ILE A 67 13.72 4.91 7.84
N SER A 68 14.26 5.85 8.62
CA SER A 68 13.50 6.77 9.47
C SER A 68 13.79 8.21 9.04
N TRP A 69 12.81 9.10 9.14
CA TRP A 69 12.96 10.54 8.92
C TRP A 69 12.39 11.37 10.09
N GLU A 70 12.34 10.75 11.28
CA GLU A 70 11.86 11.42 12.49
C GLU A 70 12.86 12.46 13.01
N HIS A 71 12.36 13.46 13.75
CA HIS A 71 13.18 14.46 14.43
C HIS A 71 14.18 15.20 13.51
N ASP A 72 13.76 15.52 12.28
CA ASP A 72 14.59 16.18 11.26
C ASP A 72 15.90 15.42 10.91
N MET A 73 15.90 14.09 11.10
CA MET A 73 17.03 13.23 10.74
C MET A 73 16.61 12.08 9.86
N ILE A 74 17.31 11.90 8.73
CA ILE A 74 17.18 10.69 7.92
C ILE A 74 18.19 9.68 8.43
N GLU A 75 17.73 8.53 8.86
CA GLU A 75 18.55 7.42 9.35
C GLU A 75 18.27 6.15 8.55
N VAL A 76 19.30 5.35 8.29
CA VAL A 76 19.20 4.12 7.52
C VAL A 76 19.98 3.02 8.22
N GLY A 77 19.34 1.87 8.41
CA GLY A 77 19.94 0.69 9.03
C GLY A 77 19.49 -0.62 8.38
N THR A 78 20.09 -1.72 8.84
CA THR A 78 19.78 -3.08 8.38
C THR A 78 18.84 -3.79 9.35
N GLY A 79 18.12 -4.80 8.86
CA GLY A 79 17.17 -5.60 9.64
C GLY A 79 15.79 -4.96 9.78
N THR A 80 14.97 -5.53 10.66
CA THR A 80 13.58 -5.10 10.91
C THR A 80 13.43 -4.07 12.03
N ASP A 81 14.41 -3.98 12.93
CA ASP A 81 14.31 -3.17 14.15
C ASP A 81 14.81 -1.74 13.89
N THR A 82 13.87 -0.82 13.62
CA THR A 82 14.19 0.61 13.42
C THR A 82 15.04 1.16 14.57
N GLY A 83 16.14 1.85 14.24
CA GLY A 83 17.11 2.38 15.19
C GLY A 83 18.26 1.42 15.56
N ARG A 84 18.22 0.15 15.13
CA ARG A 84 19.33 -0.81 15.27
C ARG A 84 20.15 -0.91 13.98
N ASP A 85 21.44 -1.24 14.14
CA ASP A 85 22.37 -1.47 13.02
C ASP A 85 22.37 -0.34 11.97
N MET A 86 22.26 0.89 12.44
CA MET A 86 22.33 2.11 11.64
C MET A 86 23.71 2.25 11.00
N PHE A 87 23.74 2.54 9.71
CA PHE A 87 24.98 2.72 8.95
C PHE A 87 25.05 4.03 8.16
N MET A 88 23.92 4.72 7.96
CA MET A 88 23.89 6.10 7.44
C MET A 88 22.95 6.96 8.27
N ASN A 89 23.31 8.22 8.45
CA ASN A 89 22.42 9.26 8.97
C ASN A 89 22.73 10.61 8.32
N TYR A 90 21.71 11.45 8.21
CA TYR A 90 21.80 12.82 7.74
C TYR A 90 20.90 13.72 8.60
N ALA A 91 21.50 14.68 9.30
CA ALA A 91 20.77 15.70 10.03
C ALA A 91 20.58 16.95 9.14
N GLY A 92 19.33 17.22 8.75
CA GLY A 92 18.98 18.43 8.03
C GLY A 92 18.69 19.59 9.00
N THR A 93 18.83 20.84 8.55
CA THR A 93 18.42 22.01 9.35
C THR A 93 16.89 22.22 9.36
N SER A 94 16.19 21.55 8.45
CA SER A 94 14.73 21.41 8.35
C SER A 94 14.50 20.43 7.19
N LEU A 95 14.08 19.19 7.48
CA LEU A 95 13.69 18.31 6.40
C LEU A 95 12.37 18.80 5.80
N PHE A 96 12.17 18.60 4.49
CA PHE A 96 10.85 18.82 3.89
C PHE A 96 9.90 17.70 4.36
N PRO A 97 8.58 17.97 4.46
CA PRO A 97 7.62 16.91 4.78
C PRO A 97 7.63 15.84 3.69
N ILE A 98 7.65 14.58 4.09
CA ILE A 98 7.62 13.44 3.15
C ILE A 98 6.17 13.04 2.93
N HIS A 99 5.75 13.08 1.67
CA HIS A 99 4.39 12.75 1.23
C HIS A 99 4.35 11.59 0.24
N GLY A 100 5.48 11.26 -0.39
CA GLY A 100 5.60 10.16 -1.35
C GLY A 100 6.84 9.31 -1.10
N LEU A 101 6.69 8.01 -1.35
CA LEU A 101 7.77 7.03 -1.40
C LEU A 101 7.73 6.38 -2.78
N ALA A 102 8.90 6.26 -3.42
CA ALA A 102 9.06 5.47 -4.63
C ALA A 102 10.33 4.63 -4.53
N VAL A 103 10.33 3.46 -5.18
CA VAL A 103 11.49 2.57 -5.27
C VAL A 103 11.85 2.31 -6.72
N SER A 104 13.13 2.09 -6.98
CA SER A 104 13.60 1.64 -8.29
C SER A 104 14.94 0.93 -8.15
N THR A 105 15.30 0.12 -9.14
CA THR A 105 16.68 -0.34 -9.33
C THR A 105 17.37 0.49 -10.42
N GLY A 106 18.69 0.67 -10.26
CA GLY A 106 19.51 1.44 -11.18
C GLY A 106 19.73 0.74 -12.53
N TRP A 107 20.42 1.44 -13.43
CA TRP A 107 20.71 0.94 -14.78
C TRP A 107 21.41 -0.42 -14.77
N GLY A 108 20.80 -1.42 -15.41
CA GLY A 108 21.35 -2.78 -15.51
C GLY A 108 21.15 -3.63 -14.26
N ALA A 109 20.35 -3.18 -13.31
CA ALA A 109 19.93 -3.94 -12.14
C ALA A 109 18.41 -4.20 -12.19
N GLU A 110 18.01 -5.42 -11.88
CA GLU A 110 16.63 -5.79 -11.57
C GLU A 110 16.55 -6.02 -10.06
N GLY A 111 15.39 -5.75 -9.47
CA GLY A 111 15.19 -5.99 -8.05
C GLY A 111 13.75 -6.31 -7.72
N ASP A 112 13.60 -7.29 -6.83
CA ASP A 112 12.32 -7.62 -6.22
C ASP A 112 12.24 -6.92 -4.86
N TRP A 113 11.12 -6.27 -4.58
CA TRP A 113 10.94 -5.42 -3.40
C TRP A 113 9.73 -5.88 -2.59
N GLU A 114 9.87 -5.88 -1.27
CA GLU A 114 8.73 -6.06 -0.35
C GLU A 114 8.63 -4.83 0.56
N LEU A 115 7.54 -4.10 0.42
CA LEU A 115 7.26 -2.88 1.17
C LEU A 115 6.19 -3.16 2.23
N ASN A 116 6.61 -3.46 3.46
CA ASN A 116 5.71 -3.58 4.61
C ASN A 116 5.35 -2.17 5.12
N LEU A 117 4.46 -1.50 4.41
CA LEU A 117 4.01 -0.14 4.74
C LEU A 117 2.64 -0.19 5.40
N LYS A 118 2.55 0.41 6.59
CA LYS A 118 1.26 0.77 7.17
C LYS A 118 0.76 2.05 6.54
N ILE A 119 -0.13 1.93 5.55
CA ILE A 119 -0.64 3.08 4.79
C ILE A 119 -2.01 3.47 5.34
N THR A 120 -2.23 4.77 5.58
CA THR A 120 -3.53 5.31 5.98
C THR A 120 -4.07 6.20 4.87
N PHE A 121 -5.34 5.98 4.49
CA PHE A 121 -6.05 6.78 3.51
C PHE A 121 -7.27 7.44 4.14
N GLU A 122 -7.63 8.61 3.64
CA GLU A 122 -8.87 9.31 3.97
C GLU A 122 -9.76 9.36 2.72
N THR A 123 -11.02 8.97 2.87
CA THR A 123 -12.04 9.12 1.83
C THR A 123 -13.04 10.16 2.31
N VAL A 124 -13.28 11.16 1.46
CA VAL A 124 -14.32 12.17 1.71
C VAL A 124 -15.70 11.56 1.48
N ASP A 125 -16.74 12.29 1.87
CA ASP A 125 -18.14 11.98 1.56
C ASP A 125 -18.40 12.10 0.04
N SER A 126 -17.95 11.09 -0.72
CA SER A 126 -18.13 10.99 -2.16
C SER A 126 -17.88 9.57 -2.64
N TYR A 127 -18.86 9.00 -3.36
CA TYR A 127 -18.72 7.71 -4.02
C TYR A 127 -17.91 7.85 -5.32
N THR A 128 -16.59 7.90 -5.21
CA THR A 128 -15.67 7.92 -6.37
C THR A 128 -14.42 7.10 -6.09
N TYR A 129 -13.91 6.43 -7.12
CA TYR A 129 -12.64 5.69 -7.10
C TYR A 129 -11.53 6.44 -7.83
N THR A 130 -11.55 7.77 -7.79
CA THR A 130 -10.58 8.61 -8.52
C THR A 130 -9.24 8.78 -7.80
N GLN A 131 -9.13 8.28 -6.56
CA GLN A 131 -7.98 8.45 -5.68
C GLN A 131 -7.66 7.13 -4.96
N ASN A 132 -6.52 7.05 -4.29
CA ASN A 132 -6.13 5.95 -3.40
C ASN A 132 -6.00 4.56 -4.07
N TRP A 133 -5.52 4.53 -5.31
CA TRP A 133 -5.21 3.27 -5.99
C TRP A 133 -3.97 2.60 -5.40
N VAL A 134 -4.07 1.30 -5.17
CA VAL A 134 -2.97 0.45 -4.73
C VAL A 134 -2.88 -0.75 -5.67
N SER A 135 -1.66 -1.06 -6.12
CA SER A 135 -1.39 -2.30 -6.84
C SER A 135 -1.59 -3.49 -5.90
N VAL A 136 -2.39 -4.45 -6.34
CA VAL A 136 -2.62 -5.72 -5.64
C VAL A 136 -2.20 -6.92 -6.50
N VAL A 137 -1.36 -6.67 -7.51
CA VAL A 137 -0.75 -7.72 -8.34
C VAL A 137 -0.01 -8.72 -7.46
N ASP A 138 -0.14 -10.00 -7.77
CA ASP A 138 0.43 -11.14 -7.04
C ASP A 138 -0.04 -11.24 -5.56
N GLN A 139 -1.09 -10.51 -5.18
CA GLN A 139 -1.83 -10.72 -3.93
C GLN A 139 -3.10 -11.52 -4.20
N ASP A 140 -3.50 -12.33 -3.24
CA ASP A 140 -4.77 -13.08 -3.26
C ASP A 140 -5.75 -12.59 -2.18
N HIS A 141 -5.32 -11.66 -1.33
CA HIS A 141 -6.12 -11.02 -0.31
C HIS A 141 -5.55 -9.68 0.14
N ILE A 142 -6.39 -8.88 0.79
CA ILE A 142 -6.00 -7.71 1.60
C ILE A 142 -6.56 -7.84 3.01
N VAL A 143 -5.85 -7.26 3.96
CA VAL A 143 -6.33 -6.99 5.31
C VAL A 143 -6.32 -5.49 5.53
N MET A 144 -7.42 -4.96 6.03
CA MET A 144 -7.58 -3.53 6.23
C MET A 144 -8.37 -3.24 7.49
N LYS A 145 -8.26 -2.01 7.99
CA LYS A 145 -9.11 -1.47 9.04
C LYS A 145 -9.83 -0.24 8.51
N VAL A 146 -11.12 -0.14 8.75
CA VAL A 146 -11.93 1.03 8.37
C VAL A 146 -12.64 1.62 9.58
N GLN A 147 -12.59 2.94 9.71
CA GLN A 147 -13.44 3.74 10.57
C GLN A 147 -14.34 4.58 9.67
N ALA A 148 -15.63 4.26 9.64
CA ALA A 148 -16.66 4.90 8.83
C ALA A 148 -18.02 4.61 9.47
N CYS A 149 -18.99 5.50 9.31
CA CYS A 149 -20.33 5.29 9.88
C CYS A 149 -21.14 4.23 9.14
N ALA A 150 -20.94 4.13 7.82
CA ALA A 150 -21.58 3.20 6.89
C ALA A 150 -20.77 3.17 5.59
N ASP A 151 -21.20 2.30 4.66
CA ASP A 151 -20.85 2.34 3.24
C ASP A 151 -19.34 2.35 3.00
N ALA A 152 -18.61 1.39 3.55
CA ALA A 152 -17.21 1.16 3.22
C ALA A 152 -17.13 0.36 1.92
N HIS A 153 -16.72 0.99 0.82
CA HIS A 153 -16.65 0.38 -0.49
C HIS A 153 -15.20 0.10 -0.92
N ILE A 154 -14.99 -1.08 -1.47
CA ILE A 154 -13.70 -1.55 -1.97
C ILE A 154 -13.93 -2.13 -3.36
N ILE A 155 -13.20 -1.61 -4.34
CA ILE A 155 -13.30 -2.05 -5.73
C ILE A 155 -12.00 -2.74 -6.16
N PHE A 156 -12.14 -3.78 -6.96
CA PHE A 156 -11.04 -4.48 -7.62
C PHE A 156 -11.26 -4.49 -9.12
N SER A 157 -10.22 -4.17 -9.88
CA SER A 157 -10.25 -4.14 -11.36
C SER A 157 -8.95 -4.65 -11.96
N GLU A 158 -8.96 -4.93 -13.26
CA GLU A 158 -7.73 -5.24 -14.01
C GLU A 158 -6.90 -3.96 -14.26
N THR A 159 -7.59 -2.86 -14.60
CA THR A 159 -6.97 -1.57 -14.98
C THR A 159 -7.64 -0.38 -14.29
N GLU A 160 -6.95 0.77 -14.20
CA GLU A 160 -7.47 2.01 -13.59
C GLU A 160 -8.65 2.61 -14.37
N ASP A 161 -8.76 2.29 -15.67
CA ASP A 161 -9.78 2.85 -16.57
C ASP A 161 -11.11 2.08 -16.51
N GLU A 162 -11.13 0.89 -15.90
CA GLU A 162 -12.29 -0.01 -15.82
C GLU A 162 -12.87 0.01 -14.41
N ILE A 163 -13.64 1.05 -14.08
CA ILE A 163 -14.19 1.27 -12.73
C ILE A 163 -15.71 1.19 -12.65
N SER A 164 -16.40 1.00 -13.79
CA SER A 164 -17.86 0.92 -13.86
C SER A 164 -18.35 -0.50 -14.18
N ASP A 165 -17.76 -1.12 -15.20
CA ASP A 165 -18.11 -2.46 -15.68
C ASP A 165 -16.87 -3.37 -15.55
N ASN A 166 -17.08 -4.67 -15.30
CA ASN A 166 -16.01 -5.66 -15.09
C ASN A 166 -15.13 -5.36 -13.87
N VAL A 167 -15.77 -5.19 -12.72
CA VAL A 167 -15.11 -4.95 -11.44
C VAL A 167 -15.72 -5.83 -10.39
N TYR A 168 -15.02 -6.01 -9.28
CA TYR A 168 -15.65 -6.51 -8.07
C TYR A 168 -15.78 -5.39 -7.07
N GLU A 169 -17.00 -5.15 -6.60
CA GLU A 169 -17.25 -4.21 -5.51
C GLU A 169 -17.65 -4.98 -4.26
N VAL A 170 -16.87 -4.83 -3.20
CA VAL A 170 -17.20 -5.30 -1.85
C VAL A 170 -17.66 -4.12 -1.01
N ILE A 171 -18.85 -4.25 -0.43
CA ILE A 171 -19.50 -3.21 0.37
C ILE A 171 -19.61 -3.75 1.79
N ILE A 172 -19.00 -3.06 2.75
CA ILE A 172 -19.04 -3.39 4.16
C ILE A 172 -19.86 -2.33 4.91
N GLY A 173 -20.91 -2.75 5.60
CA GLY A 173 -21.79 -1.82 6.33
C GLY A 173 -22.57 -0.89 5.41
N GLY A 174 -23.00 -1.38 4.25
CA GLY A 174 -23.90 -0.67 3.35
C GLY A 174 -25.34 -0.56 3.89
N TRP A 175 -26.16 0.25 3.21
CA TRP A 175 -27.58 0.47 3.51
C TRP A 175 -27.80 0.85 4.99
N ASP A 176 -27.31 2.03 5.39
CA ASP A 176 -27.35 2.50 6.77
C ASP A 176 -26.68 1.53 7.75
N ASN A 177 -25.55 0.92 7.34
CA ASN A 177 -24.79 -0.02 8.17
C ASN A 177 -25.62 -1.25 8.61
N THR A 178 -26.48 -1.76 7.72
CA THR A 178 -27.32 -2.93 8.00
C THR A 178 -26.90 -4.19 7.25
N LYS A 179 -26.18 -4.04 6.14
CA LYS A 179 -25.79 -5.16 5.27
C LYS A 179 -24.38 -5.02 4.73
N SER A 180 -23.84 -6.11 4.24
CA SER A 180 -22.64 -6.13 3.41
C SER A 180 -22.95 -6.91 2.14
N ALA A 181 -22.27 -6.61 1.04
CA ALA A 181 -22.55 -7.23 -0.27
C ALA A 181 -21.30 -7.32 -1.15
N ILE A 182 -21.34 -8.23 -2.13
CA ILE A 182 -20.44 -8.26 -3.29
C ILE A 182 -21.28 -8.01 -4.55
N ARG A 183 -20.75 -7.20 -5.48
CA ARG A 183 -21.32 -6.94 -6.81
C ARG A 183 -20.22 -7.07 -7.87
N ASP A 184 -20.61 -7.34 -9.12
CA ASP A 184 -19.74 -7.52 -10.30
C ASP A 184 -19.71 -6.28 -11.23
N SER A 185 -20.32 -5.18 -10.79
CA SER A 185 -20.27 -3.87 -11.43
C SER A 185 -20.49 -2.79 -10.36
N ALA A 186 -19.76 -1.68 -10.47
CA ALA A 186 -19.89 -0.57 -9.53
C ALA A 186 -21.22 0.17 -9.75
N ASP A 187 -21.86 0.60 -8.66
CA ASP A 187 -23.17 1.28 -8.68
C ASP A 187 -24.30 0.45 -9.34
N SER A 188 -24.09 -0.86 -9.55
CA SER A 188 -25.11 -1.78 -10.04
C SER A 188 -26.11 -2.13 -8.94
N ALA A 189 -27.38 -2.28 -9.32
CA ALA A 189 -28.41 -2.82 -8.43
C ALA A 189 -28.30 -4.35 -8.26
N ASP A 190 -27.55 -5.02 -9.13
CA ASP A 190 -27.36 -6.46 -9.10
C ASP A 190 -26.35 -6.84 -8.01
N ILE A 191 -26.79 -7.69 -7.08
CA ILE A 191 -26.00 -8.16 -5.95
C ILE A 191 -25.65 -9.63 -6.21
N ALA A 192 -24.36 -9.93 -6.27
CA ALA A 192 -23.86 -11.29 -6.39
C ALA A 192 -24.08 -12.11 -5.11
N THR A 193 -23.82 -11.50 -3.95
CA THR A 193 -24.13 -12.05 -2.62
C THR A 193 -24.32 -10.93 -1.59
N GLU A 194 -25.18 -11.13 -0.59
CA GLU A 194 -25.35 -10.20 0.54
C GLU A 194 -25.51 -10.93 1.88
N ALA A 195 -25.17 -10.24 2.95
CA ALA A 195 -25.36 -10.70 4.32
C ALA A 195 -25.93 -9.58 5.21
N PHE A 196 -26.70 -9.97 6.23
CA PHE A 196 -27.16 -9.05 7.26
C PHE A 196 -26.06 -8.83 8.30
N THR A 197 -25.53 -7.62 8.37
CA THR A 197 -24.35 -7.25 9.16
C THR A 197 -24.56 -5.90 9.88
N PRO A 198 -25.52 -5.84 10.82
CA PRO A 198 -25.89 -4.58 11.44
C PRO A 198 -24.77 -4.02 12.33
N ASN A 199 -24.53 -2.70 12.20
CA ASN A 199 -23.52 -1.95 12.94
C ASN A 199 -22.11 -2.56 12.79
N ILE A 200 -21.75 -3.02 11.60
CA ILE A 200 -20.47 -3.70 11.38
C ILE A 200 -19.32 -2.70 11.25
N THR A 201 -19.56 -1.51 10.67
CA THR A 201 -18.62 -0.37 10.70
C THR A 201 -18.91 0.55 11.91
N ASP A 202 -17.98 1.45 12.23
CA ASP A 202 -18.08 2.36 13.38
C ASP A 202 -17.47 3.74 13.07
N CYS A 203 -18.19 4.81 13.46
CA CYS A 203 -17.75 6.19 13.24
C CYS A 203 -16.52 6.59 14.08
N GLN A 204 -16.24 5.88 15.18
CA GLN A 204 -15.24 6.25 16.17
C GLN A 204 -14.08 5.26 16.26
N GLU A 205 -14.26 4.03 15.79
CA GLU A 205 -13.27 2.97 15.91
C GLU A 205 -12.94 2.32 14.57
N LYS A 206 -11.64 2.11 14.32
CA LYS A 206 -11.15 1.32 13.20
C LYS A 206 -11.45 -0.16 13.43
N ARG A 207 -12.28 -0.75 12.58
CA ARG A 207 -12.62 -2.18 12.63
C ARG A 207 -11.93 -2.96 11.53
N PRO A 208 -11.36 -4.14 11.83
CA PRO A 208 -10.60 -4.92 10.87
C PRO A 208 -11.49 -5.80 9.99
N PHE A 209 -11.11 -5.91 8.72
CA PHE A 209 -11.74 -6.75 7.70
C PHE A 209 -10.68 -7.33 6.78
N TRP A 210 -11.04 -8.43 6.13
CA TRP A 210 -10.24 -9.04 5.08
C TRP A 210 -11.09 -9.33 3.86
N ILE A 211 -10.48 -9.27 2.68
CA ILE A 211 -11.09 -9.62 1.39
C ILE A 211 -10.10 -10.50 0.63
N SER A 212 -10.56 -11.61 0.05
CA SER A 212 -9.75 -12.53 -0.77
C SER A 212 -10.40 -12.84 -2.10
N TRP A 213 -9.60 -13.13 -3.13
CA TRP A 213 -10.04 -13.43 -4.50
C TRP A 213 -9.31 -14.63 -5.14
N GLU A 214 -8.94 -15.62 -4.33
CA GLU A 214 -8.21 -16.80 -4.80
C GLU A 214 -9.10 -17.74 -5.64
N ASP A 215 -8.58 -18.24 -6.77
CA ASP A 215 -9.23 -19.25 -7.62
C ASP A 215 -10.68 -18.92 -8.02
N GLY A 216 -10.93 -17.65 -8.34
CA GLY A 216 -12.26 -17.12 -8.72
C GLY A 216 -13.28 -17.13 -7.58
N MET A 217 -12.82 -17.29 -6.33
CA MET A 217 -13.65 -17.23 -5.13
C MET A 217 -13.42 -15.91 -4.40
N LEU A 218 -14.41 -15.03 -4.46
CA LEU A 218 -14.43 -13.79 -3.69
C LEU A 218 -15.04 -14.04 -2.32
N ARG A 219 -14.29 -13.67 -1.29
CA ARG A 219 -14.74 -13.76 0.11
C ARG A 219 -14.38 -12.49 0.86
N ALA A 220 -15.23 -12.14 1.81
CA ALA A 220 -14.94 -11.06 2.76
C ALA A 220 -15.34 -11.49 4.17
N GLY A 221 -14.56 -11.08 5.16
CA GLY A 221 -14.82 -11.42 6.55
C GLY A 221 -14.37 -10.35 7.54
N GLU A 222 -14.79 -10.53 8.79
CA GLU A 222 -14.44 -9.65 9.91
C GLU A 222 -13.16 -10.14 10.62
N GLY A 223 -12.24 -9.24 10.93
CA GLY A 223 -11.01 -9.57 11.65
C GLY A 223 -9.74 -9.30 10.84
N ASN A 224 -8.60 -9.60 11.45
CA ASN A 224 -7.28 -9.46 10.80
C ASN A 224 -6.75 -10.79 10.24
N ILE A 225 -7.54 -11.86 10.32
CA ILE A 225 -7.14 -13.21 9.92
C ILE A 225 -8.06 -13.64 8.79
N ARG A 226 -7.45 -13.87 7.62
CA ARG A 226 -8.13 -14.41 6.45
C ARG A 226 -8.85 -15.73 6.80
N ASP A 227 -10.01 -15.94 6.19
CA ASP A 227 -10.88 -17.11 6.35
C ASP A 227 -11.59 -17.23 7.73
N GLU A 228 -11.31 -16.34 8.69
CA GLU A 228 -12.09 -16.26 9.93
C GLU A 228 -13.29 -15.33 9.79
N LYS A 229 -14.40 -15.65 10.48
CA LYS A 229 -15.66 -14.88 10.48
C LYS A 229 -16.09 -14.40 9.08
N VAL A 230 -16.15 -15.35 8.14
CA VAL A 230 -16.63 -15.10 6.77
C VAL A 230 -18.03 -14.48 6.81
N LEU A 231 -18.19 -13.34 6.13
CA LEU A 231 -19.45 -12.60 6.00
C LEU A 231 -20.07 -12.86 4.63
N LEU A 232 -19.24 -12.84 3.58
CA LEU A 232 -19.63 -12.93 2.18
C LEU A 232 -18.78 -13.98 1.48
N GLU A 233 -19.40 -14.74 0.60
CA GLU A 233 -18.75 -15.72 -0.26
C GLU A 233 -19.49 -15.76 -1.60
N TRP A 234 -18.74 -15.65 -2.69
CA TRP A 234 -19.26 -15.73 -4.04
C TRP A 234 -18.19 -16.28 -5.00
N ARG A 235 -18.58 -17.22 -5.85
CA ARG A 235 -17.71 -17.78 -6.89
C ARG A 235 -18.12 -17.20 -8.23
N ASP A 236 -17.20 -16.51 -8.87
CA ASP A 236 -17.37 -16.06 -10.24
C ASP A 236 -17.10 -17.23 -11.21
N PRO A 237 -18.06 -17.60 -12.09
CA PRO A 237 -17.81 -18.59 -13.12
C PRO A 237 -16.78 -18.16 -14.18
N GLU A 238 -16.57 -16.85 -14.37
CA GLU A 238 -15.64 -16.27 -15.35
C GLU A 238 -14.79 -15.18 -14.68
N PRO A 239 -13.85 -15.57 -13.78
CA PRO A 239 -13.19 -14.63 -12.89
C PRO A 239 -12.32 -13.59 -13.63
N LEU A 240 -12.39 -12.36 -13.16
CA LEU A 240 -11.59 -11.23 -13.62
C LEU A 240 -10.14 -11.37 -13.16
N SER A 241 -9.21 -10.81 -13.96
CA SER A 241 -7.83 -10.61 -13.52
C SER A 241 -7.78 -9.37 -12.64
N ILE A 242 -7.41 -9.52 -11.36
CA ILE A 242 -7.31 -8.41 -10.42
C ILE A 242 -5.87 -7.89 -10.39
N GLY A 243 -5.67 -6.64 -10.81
CA GLY A 243 -4.38 -5.95 -10.74
C GLY A 243 -4.37 -4.77 -9.77
N LEU A 244 -5.54 -4.19 -9.53
CA LEU A 244 -5.66 -2.92 -8.81
C LEU A 244 -6.82 -2.96 -7.81
N GLY A 245 -6.62 -2.27 -6.69
CA GLY A 245 -7.64 -2.02 -5.69
C GLY A 245 -7.80 -0.54 -5.42
N SER A 246 -9.03 -0.10 -5.19
CA SER A 246 -9.34 1.25 -4.71
C SER A 246 -10.44 1.22 -3.64
N ILE A 247 -10.54 2.30 -2.88
CA ILE A 247 -11.48 2.44 -1.76
C ILE A 247 -12.25 3.75 -1.87
N SER A 248 -13.50 3.70 -1.42
CA SER A 248 -14.33 4.88 -1.24
C SER A 248 -15.29 4.69 -0.08
N THR A 249 -15.86 5.79 0.40
CA THR A 249 -17.03 5.74 1.28
C THR A 249 -18.25 6.27 0.53
N GLY A 250 -19.42 5.71 0.82
CA GLY A 250 -20.68 6.14 0.20
C GLY A 250 -21.12 7.55 0.64
N PHE A 251 -22.15 8.08 -0.03
CA PHE A 251 -22.72 9.38 0.29
C PHE A 251 -23.22 9.45 1.75
N GLY A 252 -22.83 10.49 2.48
CA GLY A 252 -23.07 10.71 3.89
C GLY A 252 -22.00 10.16 4.85
N SER A 253 -20.93 9.51 4.35
CA SER A 253 -19.89 8.93 5.21
C SER A 253 -18.48 9.33 4.80
N GLU A 254 -17.70 9.82 5.75
CA GLU A 254 -16.24 9.92 5.66
C GLU A 254 -15.61 8.61 6.14
N GLY A 255 -14.42 8.28 5.64
CA GLY A 255 -13.72 7.04 5.98
C GLY A 255 -12.25 7.25 6.27
N ILE A 256 -11.76 6.65 7.36
CA ILE A 256 -10.33 6.51 7.63
C ILE A 256 -9.95 5.04 7.50
N TRP A 257 -9.07 4.76 6.56
CA TRP A 257 -8.66 3.42 6.17
C TRP A 257 -7.22 3.18 6.56
N GLN A 258 -6.88 1.96 6.97
CA GLN A 258 -5.52 1.54 7.23
C GLN A 258 -5.30 0.16 6.63
N PHE A 259 -4.27 0.02 5.80
CA PHE A 259 -3.82 -1.25 5.25
C PHE A 259 -2.58 -1.71 6.01
N ASP A 260 -2.52 -3.01 6.28
CA ASP A 260 -1.41 -3.69 6.94
C ASP A 260 -0.66 -4.58 5.94
#